data_AF-A0A0C9QCD1-F1
#
_entry.id   AF-A0A0C9QCD1-F1
#
_cell.length_a   1.000
_cell.length_b   1.000
_cell.length_c   1.000
_cell.angle_alpha   90.00
_cell.angle_beta   90.00
_cell.angle_gamma   90.00
#
_symmetry.space_group_name_H-M   'P 1'
#
loop_
_entity.id
_entity.type
_entity.pdbx_description
1 polymer ?
#
loop_
_entity_poly.entity_id
_entity_poly.type
_entity_poly.pdbx_seq_one_letter_code
_entity_poly.pdbx_strand_id
1 'polypeptide(L)'
;MVLQMPSLEVNGNVKLLVFVGWAIYGVLPTFHWGITMGGMENPMVKMLVPRVLGMYVISGGAFAIYLTKIPERWFPGSVDYIGSSHQWWHVLVVLALYYWHNTGMLYVEYRMNHGCPSNMVL
;
A
#
# COMPACT_ATOMS: atom_id res chain seq x y z
N MET A 1 -14.75 5.30 -5.68
CA MET A 1 -15.79 4.75 -6.59
C MET A 1 -16.49 5.82 -7.42
N VAL A 2 -16.99 6.92 -6.82
CA VAL A 2 -17.69 7.99 -7.57
C VAL A 2 -16.88 8.51 -8.77
N LEU A 3 -15.58 8.75 -8.62
CA LEU A 3 -14.71 9.23 -9.71
C LEU A 3 -14.56 8.25 -10.90
N GLN A 4 -14.99 7.00 -10.77
CA GLN A 4 -15.00 6.03 -11.88
C GLN A 4 -16.34 5.99 -12.62
N MET A 5 -17.37 6.70 -12.15
CA MET A 5 -18.64 6.81 -12.87
C MET A 5 -18.44 7.52 -14.22
N PRO A 6 -18.84 6.91 -15.34
CA PRO A 6 -18.70 7.52 -16.66
C PRO A 6 -19.46 8.84 -16.79
N SER A 7 -20.60 8.96 -16.11
CA SER A 7 -21.48 10.15 -16.17
C SER A 7 -20.89 11.43 -15.62
N LEU A 8 -19.79 11.35 -14.85
CA LEU A 8 -19.14 12.52 -14.25
C LEU A 8 -18.00 13.08 -15.10
N GLU A 9 -17.63 12.39 -16.18
CA GLU A 9 -16.61 12.81 -17.16
C GLU A 9 -15.29 13.31 -16.53
N VAL A 10 -14.93 12.76 -15.36
CA VAL A 10 -13.77 13.23 -14.60
C VAL A 10 -12.47 12.94 -15.36
N ASN A 11 -11.59 13.94 -15.44
CA ASN A 11 -10.29 13.83 -16.07
C ASN A 11 -9.42 12.72 -15.43
N GLY A 12 -8.71 11.95 -16.26
CA GLY A 12 -7.85 10.85 -15.79
C GLY A 12 -6.76 11.29 -14.80
N ASN A 13 -6.18 12.48 -14.98
CA ASN A 13 -5.17 13.01 -14.06
C ASN A 13 -5.76 13.29 -12.68
N VAL A 14 -7.01 13.76 -12.60
CA VAL A 14 -7.69 13.97 -11.31
C VAL A 14 -7.91 12.64 -10.60
N LYS A 15 -8.34 11.59 -11.33
CA LYS A 15 -8.49 10.24 -10.76
C LYS A 15 -7.17 9.73 -10.20
N LEU A 16 -6.08 9.94 -10.94
CA LEU A 16 -4.74 9.54 -10.53
C LEU A 16 -4.26 10.30 -9.28
N LEU A 17 -4.44 11.62 -9.24
CA LEU A 17 -4.06 12.45 -8.10
C LEU A 17 -4.80 12.04 -6.82
N VAL A 18 -6.11 11.75 -6.91
CA VAL A 18 -6.87 11.27 -5.76
C VAL A 18 -6.39 9.90 -5.30
N PHE A 19 -6.09 8.99 -6.23
CA PHE A 19 -5.55 7.67 -5.89
C PHE A 19 -4.20 7.77 -5.17
N VAL A 20 -3.28 8.58 -5.70
CA VAL A 20 -1.96 8.80 -5.09
C VAL A 20 -2.08 9.53 -3.74
N GLY A 21 -2.94 10.54 -3.64
CA GLY A 21 -3.20 11.26 -2.40
C GLY A 21 -3.74 10.35 -1.29
N TRP A 22 -4.69 9.47 -1.64
CA TRP A 22 -5.20 8.45 -0.72
C TRP A 22 -4.09 7.49 -0.23
N ALA A 23 -3.18 7.07 -1.11
CA ALA A 23 -2.08 6.20 -0.73
C ALA A 23 -1.06 6.90 0.19
N ILE A 24 -0.70 8.16 -0.11
CA ILE A 24 0.25 8.96 0.69
C ILE A 24 -0.34 9.30 2.06
N TYR A 25 -1.66 9.51 2.17
CA TYR A 25 -2.32 9.81 3.43
C TYR A 25 -2.00 8.81 4.53
N GLY A 26 -1.77 7.53 4.21
CA GLY A 26 -1.38 6.48 5.17
C GLY A 26 -0.07 6.74 5.92
N VAL A 27 0.80 7.63 5.44
CA VAL A 27 2.03 8.02 6.14
C VAL A 27 1.73 8.78 7.43
N LEU A 28 0.74 9.67 7.41
CA LEU A 28 0.36 10.50 8.56
C LEU A 28 -0.09 9.67 9.78
N PRO A 29 -1.07 8.74 9.69
CA PRO A 29 -1.46 7.92 10.82
C PRO A 29 -0.34 6.96 11.24
N THR A 30 0.49 6.46 10.31
CA THR A 30 1.64 5.61 10.65
C THR A 30 2.65 6.37 11.52
N PHE A 31 2.94 7.62 11.16
CA PHE A 31 3.86 8.47 11.89
C PHE A 31 3.29 8.88 13.25
N HIS A 32 2.04 9.33 13.28
CA HIS A 32 1.33 9.66 14.52
C HIS A 32 1.32 8.47 15.49
N TRP A 33 0.88 7.29 15.02
CA TRP A 33 0.86 6.06 15.79
C TRP A 33 2.25 5.70 16.32
N GLY A 34 3.27 5.72 15.46
CA GLY A 34 4.66 5.42 15.85
C GLY A 34 5.16 6.31 16.99
N ILE A 35 4.89 7.62 16.93
CA ILE A 35 5.25 8.55 18.01
C ILE A 35 4.48 8.24 19.29
N THR A 36 3.15 8.07 19.20
CA THR A 36 2.31 7.83 20.39
C THR A 36 2.66 6.55 21.14
N MET A 37 3.21 5.55 20.46
CA MET A 37 3.62 4.28 21.06
C MET A 37 5.03 4.32 21.71
N GLY A 38 5.73 5.46 21.65
CA GLY A 38 7.10 5.59 22.15
C GLY A 38 8.19 5.30 21.11
N GLY A 39 7.86 5.34 19.82
CA GLY A 39 8.83 5.18 18.74
C GLY A 39 9.31 3.73 18.55
N MET A 40 10.51 3.58 17.99
CA MET A 40 11.09 2.28 17.57
C MET A 40 11.51 1.37 18.73
N GLU A 41 11.47 1.87 19.97
CA GLU A 41 11.68 1.06 21.16
C GLU A 41 10.47 0.16 21.45
N ASN A 42 9.29 0.55 20.98
CA ASN A 42 8.09 -0.25 21.11
C ASN A 42 8.16 -1.49 20.19
N PRO A 43 7.99 -2.72 20.72
CA PRO A 43 8.06 -3.94 19.92
C PRO A 43 7.08 -3.98 18.75
N MET A 44 5.87 -3.42 18.93
CA MET A 44 4.86 -3.34 17.88
C MET A 44 5.28 -2.40 16.76
N VAL A 45 5.82 -1.23 17.10
CA VAL A 45 6.33 -0.24 16.11
C VAL A 45 7.51 -0.81 15.35
N LYS A 46 8.47 -1.41 16.05
CA LYS A 46 9.65 -2.03 15.45
C LYS A 46 9.30 -3.16 14.48
N MET A 47 8.22 -3.89 14.74
CA MET A 47 7.74 -4.98 13.90
C MET A 47 6.92 -4.47 12.69
N LEU A 48 5.99 -3.54 12.88
CA LEU A 48 5.06 -3.12 11.83
C LEU A 48 5.61 -2.03 10.91
N VAL A 49 6.45 -1.10 11.38
CA VAL A 49 6.98 -0.02 10.52
C VAL A 49 7.74 -0.57 9.31
N PRO A 50 8.65 -1.54 9.43
CA PRO A 50 9.31 -2.15 8.26
C PRO A 50 8.31 -2.84 7.31
N ARG A 51 7.22 -3.41 7.83
CA ARG A 51 6.17 -4.03 7.02
C ARG A 51 5.37 -2.99 6.24
N VAL A 52 5.04 -1.86 6.86
CA VAL A 52 4.43 -0.71 6.17
C VAL A 52 5.34 -0.22 5.05
N LEU A 53 6.64 -0.04 5.31
CA LEU A 53 7.61 0.34 4.29
C LEU A 53 7.67 -0.68 3.14
N GLY A 54 7.69 -1.98 3.46
CA GLY A 54 7.62 -3.05 2.46
C GLY A 54 6.38 -2.95 1.57
N MET A 55 5.22 -2.64 2.15
CA MET A 55 3.98 -2.42 1.40
C MET A 55 4.10 -1.25 0.42
N TYR A 56 4.70 -0.13 0.85
CA TYR A 56 4.94 1.03 -0.01
C TYR A 56 5.96 0.74 -1.12
N VAL A 57 6.99 -0.07 -0.84
CA VAL A 57 7.98 -0.47 -1.86
C VAL A 57 7.33 -1.33 -2.95
N ILE A 58 6.55 -2.36 -2.59
CA ILE A 58 5.89 -3.23 -3.57
C ILE A 58 4.86 -2.42 -4.37
N SER A 59 4.00 -1.66 -3.69
CA SER A 59 2.93 -0.89 -4.34
C SER A 59 3.48 0.25 -5.20
N GLY A 60 4.51 0.96 -4.71
CA GLY A 60 5.19 2.02 -5.45
C GLY A 60 5.96 1.48 -6.66
N GLY A 61 6.61 0.32 -6.52
CA GLY A 61 7.27 -0.37 -7.64
C GLY A 61 6.29 -0.81 -8.71
N ALA A 62 5.15 -1.38 -8.32
CA ALA A 62 4.07 -1.69 -9.24
C ALA A 62 3.61 -0.43 -9.99
N PHE A 63 3.42 0.67 -9.26
CA PHE A 63 2.93 1.93 -9.81
C PHE A 63 3.93 2.53 -10.80
N ALA A 64 5.23 2.44 -10.50
CA ALA A 64 6.29 2.85 -11.39
C ALA A 64 6.28 2.04 -12.70
N ILE A 65 6.08 0.71 -12.63
CA ILE A 65 5.93 -0.14 -13.83
C ILE A 65 4.73 0.33 -14.67
N TYR A 66 3.58 0.55 -14.02
CA TYR A 66 2.37 1.03 -14.70
C TYR A 66 2.54 2.41 -15.37
N LEU A 67 3.25 3.33 -14.73
CA LEU A 67 3.49 4.68 -15.25
C LEU A 67 4.53 4.70 -16.38
N THR A 68 5.62 3.93 -16.23
CA THR A 68 6.70 3.88 -17.22
C THR A 68 6.34 3.13 -18.48
N LYS A 69 5.28 2.31 -18.44
CA LYS A 69 4.81 1.48 -19.57
C LYS A 69 5.87 0.46 -20.01
N ILE A 70 6.63 -0.07 -19.06
CA ILE A 70 7.61 -1.13 -19.30
C ILE A 70 6.93 -2.46 -18.95
N PRO A 71 6.98 -3.50 -19.80
CA PRO A 71 7.89 -3.69 -20.95
C PRO A 71 7.35 -3.28 -22.33
N GLU A 72 6.08 -2.86 -22.47
CA GLU A 72 5.49 -2.56 -23.78
C GLU A 72 6.17 -1.41 -24.53
N ARG A 73 6.81 -0.50 -23.79
CA ARG A 73 7.66 0.55 -24.35
C ARG A 73 8.94 0.01 -25.00
N TRP A 74 9.46 -1.12 -24.53
CA TRP A 74 10.67 -1.75 -25.06
C TRP A 74 10.37 -2.76 -26.17
N PHE A 75 9.23 -3.43 -26.09
CA PHE A 75 8.82 -4.46 -27.06
C PHE A 75 7.43 -4.15 -27.64
N PRO A 76 7.31 -3.10 -28.46
CA PRO A 76 6.03 -2.71 -29.05
C PRO A 76 5.45 -3.85 -29.90
N GLY A 77 4.16 -4.14 -29.72
CA GLY A 77 3.45 -5.21 -30.43
C GLY A 77 3.70 -6.63 -29.92
N SER A 78 4.69 -6.84 -29.04
CA SER A 78 5.04 -8.18 -28.55
C SER A 78 4.27 -8.58 -27.28
N VAL A 79 3.80 -7.60 -26.50
CA VAL A 79 3.17 -7.81 -25.18
C VAL A 79 1.74 -7.25 -25.11
N ASP A 80 1.07 -7.16 -26.26
CA ASP A 80 -0.27 -6.56 -26.36
C ASP A 80 -1.34 -7.40 -25.63
N TYR A 81 -1.20 -8.73 -25.66
CA TYR A 81 -2.13 -9.67 -25.01
C TYR A 81 -1.64 -10.13 -23.64
N ILE A 82 -0.35 -10.42 -23.49
CA ILE A 82 0.24 -10.96 -22.26
C ILE A 82 1.57 -10.26 -21.98
N GLY A 83 1.80 -9.89 -20.71
CA GLY A 83 3.04 -9.28 -20.23
C GLY A 83 3.05 -7.76 -20.26
N SER A 84 1.92 -7.09 -20.49
CA SER A 84 1.85 -5.62 -20.45
C SER A 84 2.08 -5.07 -19.04
N SER A 85 2.55 -3.83 -18.92
CA SER A 85 2.76 -3.17 -17.62
C SER A 85 1.50 -3.17 -16.75
N HIS A 86 0.32 -3.11 -17.36
CA HIS A 86 -0.95 -3.12 -16.64
C HIS A 86 -1.24 -4.50 -16.03
N GLN A 87 -0.88 -5.59 -16.70
CA GLN A 87 -0.99 -6.93 -16.14
C GLN A 87 0.00 -7.13 -14.99
N TRP A 88 1.25 -6.68 -15.17
CA TRP A 88 2.25 -6.71 -14.10
C TRP A 88 1.84 -5.88 -12.89
N TRP A 89 1.24 -4.70 -13.12
CA TRP A 89 0.62 -3.89 -12.07
C TRP A 89 -0.38 -4.70 -11.25
N HIS A 90 -1.35 -5.36 -11.90
CA HIS A 90 -2.35 -6.17 -11.19
C HIS A 90 -1.72 -7.31 -10.40
N VAL A 91 -0.76 -8.04 -10.99
CA VAL A 91 -0.05 -9.13 -10.31
C VAL A 91 0.66 -8.62 -9.06
N LEU A 92 1.40 -7.51 -9.16
CA LEU A 92 2.12 -6.93 -8.02
C LEU A 92 1.17 -6.38 -6.95
N VAL A 93 0.02 -5.81 -7.35
CA VAL A 93 -1.01 -5.37 -6.40
C VAL A 93 -1.58 -6.56 -5.62
N VAL A 94 -1.85 -7.70 -6.27
CA VAL A 94 -2.29 -8.93 -5.57
C VAL A 94 -1.23 -9.40 -4.57
N LEU A 95 0.05 -9.41 -4.97
CA LEU A 95 1.15 -9.75 -4.07
C LEU A 95 1.27 -8.77 -2.89
N ALA A 96 1.08 -7.48 -3.14
CA ALA A 96 1.07 -6.45 -2.09
C ALA A 96 -0.08 -6.69 -1.09
N LEU A 97 -1.28 -6.99 -1.59
CA LEU A 97 -2.43 -7.32 -0.74
C LEU A 97 -2.21 -8.59 0.08
N TYR A 98 -1.61 -9.63 -0.51
CA TYR A 98 -1.24 -10.83 0.22
C TYR A 98 -0.20 -10.54 1.31
N TYR A 99 0.83 -9.76 1.00
CA TYR A 99 1.82 -9.31 1.97
C TYR A 99 1.19 -8.50 3.11
N TRP A 100 0.25 -7.62 2.80
CA TRP A 100 -0.49 -6.83 3.77
C TRP A 100 -1.40 -7.69 4.65
N HIS A 101 -2.07 -8.70 4.07
CA HIS A 101 -2.86 -9.67 4.81
C HIS A 101 -2.01 -10.42 5.84
N ASN A 102 -0.82 -10.89 5.44
CA ASN A 102 0.13 -11.53 6.35
C ASN A 102 0.57 -10.60 7.49
N THR A 103 0.76 -9.31 7.19
CA THR A 103 1.06 -8.29 8.21
C THR A 103 -0.10 -8.12 9.19
N GLY A 104 -1.33 -8.14 8.70
CA GLY A 104 -2.54 -8.14 9.53
C GLY A 104 -2.64 -9.35 10.45
N MET A 105 -2.35 -10.55 9.95
CA MET A 105 -2.33 -11.78 10.76
C MET A 105 -1.28 -11.71 11.87
N LEU A 106 -0.07 -11.22 11.55
CA LEU A 106 0.99 -11.00 12.53
C LEU A 106 0.58 -9.99 13.61
N TYR A 107 -0.11 -8.92 13.23
CA TYR A 107 -0.64 -7.95 14.18
C TYR A 107 -1.69 -8.57 15.11
N VAL A 108 -2.63 -9.33 14.56
CA VAL A 108 -3.66 -10.03 15.35
C VAL A 108 -3.01 -10.99 16.34
N GLU A 109 -2.06 -11.81 15.89
CA GLU A 109 -1.31 -12.73 16.75
C GLU A 109 -0.58 -12.00 17.88
N TYR A 110 0.10 -10.88 17.56
CA TYR A 110 0.75 -10.05 18.58
C TYR A 110 -0.25 -9.57 19.64
N ARG A 111 -1.42 -9.10 19.22
CA ARG A 111 -2.48 -8.60 20.11
C ARG A 111 -3.16 -9.69 20.93
N MET A 112 -3.27 -10.90 20.41
CA MET A 112 -3.79 -12.06 21.16
C MET A 112 -2.84 -12.47 22.28
N ASN A 113 -1.53 -12.30 22.08
CA ASN A 113 -0.51 -12.66 23.06
C ASN A 113 -0.10 -11.50 24.00
N HIS A 114 -0.43 -10.25 23.66
CA HIS A 114 -0.10 -9.05 24.43
C HIS A 114 -1.35 -8.20 24.65
N GLY A 115 -2.03 -8.44 25.78
CA GLY A 115 -3.19 -7.65 26.20
C GLY A 115 -2.82 -6.21 26.57
N CYS A 116 -3.81 -5.32 26.55
CA CYS A 116 -3.63 -3.98 27.11
C CYS A 116 -3.48 -4.05 28.64
N PRO A 117 -2.61 -3.23 29.24
CA PRO A 117 -2.63 -3.07 30.69
C PRO A 117 -4.01 -2.55 31.11
N SER A 118 -4.62 -3.22 32.09
CA SER A 118 -5.94 -2.85 32.64
C SER A 118 -5.92 -1.54 33.44
N ASN A 119 -4.72 -1.03 33.73
CA ASN A 119 -4.52 0.19 34.50
C ASN A 119 -4.15 1.33 33.55
N MET A 120 -5.18 1.98 32.98
CA MET A 120 -5.00 3.29 32.35
C MET A 120 -4.79 4.32 33.47
N VAL A 121 -3.54 4.72 33.70
CA VAL A 121 -3.28 5.97 34.44
C VAL A 121 -3.43 7.08 33.40
N LEU A 122 -4.55 7.80 33.51
CA LEU A 122 -4.80 9.08 32.82
C LEU A 122 -3.78 10.13 33.28
#